data_AF-A0A2I1CE39-F1
#
_entry.id   AF-A0A2I1CE39-F1
#
_cell.length_a   1.000
_cell.length_b   1.000
_cell.length_c   1.000
_cell.angle_alpha   90.00
_cell.angle_beta   90.00
_cell.angle_gamma   90.00
#
_symmetry.space_group_name_H-M   'P 1'
#
loop_
_entity.id
_entity.type
_entity.pdbx_description
1 polymer ?
#
loop_
_entity_poly.entity_id
_entity_poly.type
_entity_poly.pdbx_seq_one_letter_code
_entity_poly.pdbx_strand_id
1 'polypeptide(L)'
;MFAGQMGCEAFNFALKRIIKEERPKQMLGKGYGMPSSHAQFVTYFAVYLTLFLLVRHVPTVPKPDTTSYYLMRVALAAGVCLGAGAVATSRIYLNYHTPKQVLAGCAAGVLCAVSWYVATSFLRTKGYVNWVLDLGISQFLRLRDLVVSQDLAEAGWLQWERQRKLKRRGHSDQPSAKSD
;
A
#
# COMPACT_ATOMS: atom_id res chain seq x y z
N MET A 1 -1.23 -0.47 -6.51
CA MET A 1 -2.05 -0.39 -5.29
C MET A 1 -3.28 0.48 -5.51
N PHE A 2 -3.13 1.78 -5.76
CA PHE A 2 -4.26 2.72 -5.93
C PHE A 2 -5.24 2.32 -7.04
N ALA A 3 -4.76 2.06 -8.26
CA ALA A 3 -5.63 1.63 -9.37
C ALA A 3 -6.45 0.36 -9.02
N GLY A 4 -5.83 -0.60 -8.34
CA GLY A 4 -6.55 -1.79 -7.86
C GLY A 4 -7.53 -1.49 -6.72
N GLN A 5 -7.27 -0.48 -5.88
CA GLN A 5 -8.23 -0.01 -4.86
C GLN A 5 -9.49 0.54 -5.53
N MET A 6 -9.32 1.40 -6.53
CA MET A 6 -10.43 1.95 -7.32
C MET A 6 -11.19 0.86 -8.06
N GLY A 7 -10.49 -0.13 -8.63
CA GLY A 7 -11.11 -1.31 -9.20
C GLY A 7 -11.90 -2.14 -8.17
N CYS A 8 -11.37 -2.29 -6.95
CA CYS A 8 -12.06 -2.98 -5.86
C CYS A 8 -13.34 -2.24 -5.44
N GLU A 9 -13.32 -0.90 -5.38
CA GLU A 9 -14.52 -0.11 -5.11
C GLU A 9 -15.56 -0.20 -6.23
N ALA A 10 -15.12 -0.15 -7.49
CA ALA A 10 -15.99 -0.37 -8.64
C ALA A 10 -16.64 -1.76 -8.60
N PHE A 11 -15.89 -2.78 -8.19
CA PHE A 11 -16.41 -4.12 -7.98
C PHE A 11 -17.44 -4.18 -6.84
N ASN A 12 -17.19 -3.52 -5.70
CA ASN A 12 -18.17 -3.40 -4.62
C ASN A 12 -19.48 -2.75 -5.10
N PHE A 13 -19.36 -1.68 -5.88
CA PHE A 13 -20.48 -0.93 -6.44
C PHE A 13 -21.31 -1.78 -7.41
N ALA A 14 -20.68 -2.63 -8.21
CA ALA A 14 -21.36 -3.59 -9.07
C ALA A 14 -22.07 -4.67 -8.24
N LEU A 15 -21.38 -5.29 -7.27
CA LEU A 15 -21.94 -6.34 -6.41
C LEU A 15 -23.18 -5.86 -5.65
N LYS A 16 -23.15 -4.63 -5.11
CA LYS A 16 -24.31 -4.04 -4.43
C LYS A 16 -25.55 -3.94 -5.32
N ARG A 17 -25.38 -3.66 -6.62
CA ARG A 17 -26.50 -3.60 -7.58
C ARG A 17 -27.01 -4.97 -8.01
N ILE A 18 -26.17 -6.00 -7.92
CA ILE A 18 -26.56 -7.37 -8.26
C ILE A 18 -27.29 -8.01 -7.08
N ILE A 19 -26.71 -7.95 -5.88
CA ILE A 19 -27.23 -8.66 -4.70
C ILE A 19 -28.43 -7.93 -4.09
N LYS A 20 -28.39 -6.60 -4.05
CA LYS A 20 -29.47 -5.76 -3.53
C LYS A 20 -29.95 -6.11 -2.11
N GLU A 21 -29.10 -6.71 -1.28
CA GLU A 21 -29.47 -7.08 0.09
C GLU A 21 -29.74 -5.84 0.95
N GLU A 22 -30.79 -5.89 1.76
CA GLU A 22 -31.16 -4.83 2.69
C GLU A 22 -30.15 -4.70 3.85
N ARG A 23 -30.09 -3.50 4.44
CA ARG A 23 -29.30 -3.25 5.66
C ARG A 23 -30.05 -3.74 6.91
N PRO A 24 -29.36 -3.90 8.05
CA PRO A 24 -30.03 -4.17 9.33
C PRO A 24 -31.17 -3.18 9.59
N LYS A 25 -32.34 -3.67 10.04
CA LYS A 25 -33.57 -2.88 10.20
C LYS A 25 -33.44 -1.65 11.12
N GLN A 26 -32.41 -1.62 11.96
CA GLN A 26 -32.11 -0.54 12.91
C GLN A 26 -31.37 0.65 12.29
N MET A 27 -30.97 0.57 11.01
CA MET A 27 -30.24 1.61 10.31
C MET A 27 -31.13 2.43 9.36
N LEU A 28 -31.37 3.69 9.70
CA LEU A 28 -31.95 4.69 8.80
C LEU A 28 -30.87 5.18 7.82
N GLY A 29 -30.59 4.41 6.78
CA GLY A 29 -29.65 4.78 5.73
C GLY A 29 -30.08 4.24 4.37
N LYS A 30 -29.95 5.06 3.32
CA LYS A 30 -30.28 4.67 1.94
C LYS A 30 -29.19 3.74 1.37
N GLY A 31 -29.60 2.68 0.66
CA GLY A 31 -28.72 1.82 -0.16
C GLY A 31 -28.47 0.41 0.38
N TYR A 32 -27.94 -0.47 -0.48
CA TYR A 32 -27.75 -1.89 -0.20
C TYR A 32 -26.63 -2.18 0.83
N GLY A 33 -26.83 -3.22 1.63
CA GLY A 33 -25.96 -3.62 2.74
C GLY A 33 -24.85 -4.60 2.36
N MET A 34 -25.06 -5.44 1.35
CA MET A 34 -24.08 -6.47 0.94
C MET A 34 -23.39 -6.10 -0.39
N PRO A 35 -22.05 -6.25 -0.50
CA PRO A 35 -21.07 -6.43 0.58
C PRO A 35 -20.69 -5.09 1.24
N SER A 36 -20.17 -5.14 2.48
CA SER A 36 -19.71 -3.93 3.18
C SER A 36 -18.52 -3.29 2.45
N SER A 37 -18.68 -2.04 1.99
CA SER A 37 -17.62 -1.31 1.28
C SER A 37 -16.44 -0.98 2.17
N HIS A 38 -16.67 -0.63 3.44
CA HIS A 38 -15.60 -0.32 4.38
C HIS A 38 -14.74 -1.56 4.63
N ALA A 39 -15.38 -2.70 4.94
CA ALA A 39 -14.68 -3.96 5.13
C ALA A 39 -13.89 -4.35 3.87
N GLN A 40 -14.53 -4.32 2.69
CA GLN A 40 -13.86 -4.63 1.43
C GLN A 40 -12.65 -3.72 1.14
N PHE A 41 -12.79 -2.41 1.37
CA PHE A 41 -11.75 -1.42 1.17
C PHE A 41 -10.54 -1.69 2.07
N VAL A 42 -10.76 -1.82 3.39
CA VAL A 42 -9.66 -1.99 4.34
C VAL A 42 -9.01 -3.37 4.23
N THR A 43 -9.79 -4.42 3.90
CA THR A 43 -9.24 -5.76 3.67
C THR A 43 -8.38 -5.78 2.41
N TYR A 44 -8.83 -5.17 1.31
CA TYR A 44 -7.99 -5.06 0.11
C TYR A 44 -6.68 -4.34 0.44
N PHE A 45 -6.77 -3.20 1.13
CA PHE A 45 -5.59 -2.39 1.49
C PHE A 45 -4.61 -3.20 2.33
N ALA A 46 -5.10 -3.86 3.39
CA ALA A 46 -4.27 -4.65 4.30
C ALA A 46 -3.61 -5.85 3.62
N VAL A 47 -4.37 -6.61 2.84
CA VAL A 47 -3.85 -7.79 2.14
C VAL A 47 -2.83 -7.38 1.08
N TYR A 48 -3.16 -6.39 0.24
CA TYR A 48 -2.24 -5.94 -0.80
C TYR A 48 -0.95 -5.36 -0.20
N LEU A 49 -1.06 -4.54 0.85
CA LEU A 49 0.10 -3.97 1.52
C LEU A 49 0.94 -5.06 2.20
N THR A 50 0.32 -6.08 2.80
CA THR A 50 1.02 -7.23 3.38
C THR A 50 1.79 -8.01 2.32
N LEU A 51 1.16 -8.34 1.19
CA LEU A 51 1.83 -9.02 0.08
C LEU A 51 2.96 -8.18 -0.51
N PHE A 52 2.78 -6.86 -0.59
CA PHE A 52 3.81 -5.94 -1.02
C PHE A 52 4.99 -5.94 -0.03
N LEU A 53 4.70 -5.74 1.25
CA LEU A 53 5.67 -5.64 2.33
C LEU A 53 6.36 -6.96 2.63
N LEU A 54 5.80 -8.14 2.36
CA LEU A 54 6.46 -9.41 2.72
C LEU A 54 7.04 -10.13 1.51
N VAL A 55 6.45 -9.96 0.33
CA VAL A 55 6.83 -10.73 -0.87
C VAL A 55 7.47 -9.86 -1.95
N ARG A 56 6.89 -8.70 -2.27
CA ARG A 56 7.33 -7.89 -3.43
C ARG A 56 8.50 -6.96 -3.11
N HIS A 57 8.59 -6.45 -1.89
CA HIS A 57 9.61 -5.49 -1.50
C HIS A 57 10.94 -6.21 -1.31
N VAL A 58 11.87 -6.02 -2.25
CA VAL A 58 13.22 -6.61 -2.22
C VAL A 58 14.22 -5.45 -2.22
N PRO A 59 14.72 -5.04 -1.03
CA PRO A 59 15.70 -3.97 -0.94
C PRO A 59 16.97 -4.34 -1.71
N THR A 60 17.40 -3.47 -2.62
CA THR A 60 18.62 -3.71 -3.41
C THR A 60 19.92 -3.41 -2.64
N VAL A 61 19.83 -2.77 -1.47
CA VAL A 61 20.98 -2.46 -0.62
C VAL A 61 20.93 -3.36 0.62
N PRO A 62 21.95 -4.20 0.86
CA PRO A 62 22.02 -5.01 2.08
C PRO A 62 21.99 -4.11 3.31
N LYS A 63 21.02 -4.32 4.20
CA LYS A 63 20.98 -3.63 5.49
C LYS A 63 21.89 -4.36 6.48
N PRO A 64 22.65 -3.64 7.32
CA PRO A 64 23.55 -4.25 8.30
C PRO A 64 22.81 -5.14 9.30
N ASP A 65 21.52 -4.87 9.55
CA ASP A 65 20.62 -5.73 10.32
C ASP A 65 19.38 -6.12 9.50
N THR A 66 19.53 -7.21 8.73
CA THR A 66 18.46 -7.73 7.86
C THR A 66 17.29 -8.29 8.67
N THR A 67 17.55 -8.83 9.87
CA THR A 67 16.53 -9.44 10.75
C THR A 67 15.61 -8.38 11.33
N SER A 68 16.15 -7.32 11.92
CA SER A 68 15.35 -6.21 12.46
C SER A 68 14.47 -5.55 11.39
N TYR A 69 15.01 -5.39 10.18
CA TYR A 69 14.23 -4.82 9.07
C TYR A 69 13.07 -5.72 8.64
N TYR A 70 13.28 -7.04 8.57
CA TYR A 70 12.20 -7.99 8.27
C TYR A 70 11.13 -7.99 9.38
N LEU A 71 11.54 -8.00 10.66
CA LEU A 71 10.62 -7.92 11.79
C LEU A 71 9.77 -6.65 11.77
N MET A 72 10.36 -5.51 11.41
CA MET A 72 9.62 -4.26 11.23
C MET A 72 8.54 -4.39 10.14
N ARG A 73 8.86 -5.02 9.00
CA ARG A 73 7.88 -5.26 7.91
C ARG A 73 6.73 -6.16 8.36
N VAL A 74 7.05 -7.21 9.12
CA VAL A 74 6.05 -8.10 9.72
C VAL A 74 5.18 -7.34 10.72
N ALA A 75 5.78 -6.53 11.60
CA ALA A 75 5.04 -5.72 12.57
C ALA A 75 4.11 -4.70 11.89
N LEU A 76 4.58 -4.04 10.82
CA LEU A 76 3.75 -3.13 10.02
C LEU A 76 2.59 -3.85 9.35
N ALA A 77 2.84 -5.02 8.73
CA ALA A 77 1.80 -5.83 8.12
C ALA A 77 0.76 -6.29 9.15
N ALA A 78 1.22 -6.76 10.32
CA ALA A 78 0.34 -7.14 11.43
C ALA A 78 -0.50 -5.95 11.92
N GLY A 79 0.12 -4.78 12.12
CA GLY A 79 -0.58 -3.56 12.53
C GLY A 79 -1.67 -3.14 11.55
N VAL A 80 -1.42 -3.20 10.24
CA VAL A 80 -2.42 -2.87 9.22
C VAL A 80 -3.55 -3.90 9.20
N CYS A 81 -3.25 -5.20 9.33
CA CYS A 81 -4.26 -6.25 9.43
C CYS A 81 -5.15 -6.10 10.67
N LEU A 82 -4.55 -5.76 11.82
CA LEU A 82 -5.29 -5.45 13.05
C LEU A 82 -6.21 -4.24 12.87
N GLY A 83 -5.69 -3.17 12.26
CA GLY A 83 -6.49 -1.97 11.94
C GLY A 83 -7.66 -2.28 11.01
N ALA A 84 -7.45 -3.11 9.97
CA ALA A 84 -8.53 -3.55 9.09
C ALA A 84 -9.58 -4.38 9.83
N GLY A 85 -9.16 -5.26 10.73
CA GLY A 85 -10.04 -6.01 11.61
C GLY A 85 -10.88 -5.09 12.52
N ALA A 86 -10.26 -4.08 13.13
CA ALA A 86 -10.95 -3.11 13.97
C ALA A 86 -12.01 -2.32 13.17
N VAL A 87 -11.68 -1.88 11.95
CA VAL A 87 -12.65 -1.20 11.07
C VAL A 87 -13.79 -2.14 10.69
N ALA A 88 -13.51 -3.39 10.31
CA ALA A 88 -14.54 -4.39 9.98
C ALA A 88 -15.49 -4.64 11.16
N THR A 89 -14.93 -4.84 12.36
CA THR A 89 -15.71 -5.03 13.60
C THR A 89 -16.52 -3.79 13.96
N SER A 90 -16.00 -2.58 13.75
CA SER A 90 -16.74 -1.34 13.99
C SER A 90 -18.05 -1.26 13.20
N ARG A 91 -18.10 -1.87 12.00
CA ARG A 91 -19.31 -1.89 11.16
C ARG A 91 -20.42 -2.76 11.74
N ILE A 92 -20.05 -3.80 12.50
CA ILE A 92 -20.98 -4.67 13.22
C ILE A 92 -21.39 -3.98 14.52
N TYR A 93 -20.41 -3.49 15.29
CA TYR A 93 -20.65 -2.86 16.60
C TYR A 93 -21.59 -1.64 16.51
N LEU A 94 -21.42 -0.79 15.49
CA LEU A 94 -22.27 0.38 15.26
C LEU A 94 -23.57 0.02 14.50
N ASN A 95 -23.89 -1.26 14.36
CA ASN A 95 -25.08 -1.79 13.69
C ASN A 95 -25.26 -1.38 12.21
N TYR A 96 -24.19 -0.94 11.54
CA TYR A 96 -24.25 -0.57 10.12
C TYR A 96 -24.44 -1.78 9.19
N HIS A 97 -23.89 -2.94 9.56
CA HIS A 97 -23.86 -4.14 8.74
C HIS A 97 -24.00 -5.40 9.60
N THR A 98 -24.55 -6.46 8.99
CA THR A 98 -24.53 -7.79 9.62
C THR A 98 -23.13 -8.42 9.49
N PRO A 99 -22.78 -9.40 10.35
CA PRO A 99 -21.53 -10.15 10.22
C PRO A 99 -21.35 -10.78 8.83
N LYS A 100 -22.44 -11.29 8.24
CA LYS A 100 -22.42 -11.86 6.88
C LYS A 100 -22.00 -10.85 5.81
N GLN A 101 -22.53 -9.62 5.89
CA GLN A 101 -22.20 -8.54 4.95
C GLN A 101 -20.75 -8.07 5.07
N VAL A 102 -20.21 -8.07 6.30
CA VAL A 102 -18.80 -7.75 6.57
C VAL A 102 -17.90 -8.86 6.06
N LEU A 103 -18.19 -10.13 6.35
CA LEU A 103 -17.42 -11.27 5.86
C LEU A 103 -17.39 -11.34 4.33
N ALA A 104 -18.52 -11.09 3.66
CA ALA A 104 -18.59 -11.00 2.20
C ALA A 104 -17.71 -9.86 1.65
N GLY A 105 -17.71 -8.70 2.33
CA GLY A 105 -16.82 -7.59 2.00
C GLY A 105 -15.34 -7.97 2.15
N CYS A 106 -14.97 -8.60 3.27
CA CYS A 106 -13.61 -9.09 3.49
C CYS A 106 -13.20 -10.09 2.39
N ALA A 107 -14.04 -11.08 2.08
CA ALA A 107 -13.75 -12.08 1.05
C ALA A 107 -13.56 -11.45 -0.34
N ALA A 108 -14.44 -10.52 -0.73
CA ALA A 108 -14.29 -9.75 -1.97
C ALA A 108 -12.98 -8.92 -1.97
N GLY A 109 -12.64 -8.29 -0.85
CA GLY A 109 -11.42 -7.51 -0.69
C GLY A 109 -10.15 -8.35 -0.85
N VAL A 110 -10.10 -9.54 -0.23
CA VAL A 110 -9.01 -10.51 -0.39
C VAL A 110 -8.88 -10.93 -1.86
N LEU A 111 -9.99 -11.33 -2.49
CA LEU A 111 -10.01 -11.78 -3.88
C LEU A 111 -9.49 -10.70 -4.83
N CYS A 112 -9.97 -9.46 -4.69
CA CYS A 112 -9.50 -8.34 -5.48
C CYS A 112 -8.00 -8.05 -5.25
N ALA A 113 -7.54 -8.09 -3.99
CA ALA A 113 -6.14 -7.83 -3.64
C ALA A 113 -5.19 -8.85 -4.26
N VAL A 114 -5.50 -10.14 -4.11
CA VAL A 114 -4.71 -11.23 -4.67
C VAL A 114 -4.73 -11.18 -6.19
N SER A 115 -5.90 -11.02 -6.81
CA SER A 115 -6.03 -10.94 -8.28
C SER A 115 -5.22 -9.77 -8.85
N TRP A 116 -5.33 -8.58 -8.23
CA TRP A 116 -4.57 -7.41 -8.64
C TRP A 116 -3.06 -7.59 -8.40
N TYR A 117 -2.67 -8.24 -7.31
CA TYR A 117 -1.28 -8.56 -7.04
C TYR A 117 -0.72 -9.49 -8.12
N VAL A 118 -1.40 -10.58 -8.46
CA VAL A 118 -0.97 -11.52 -9.51
C VAL A 118 -0.91 -10.85 -10.87
N ALA A 119 -1.94 -10.11 -11.27
CA ALA A 119 -1.96 -9.38 -12.54
C ALA A 119 -0.78 -8.39 -12.65
N THR A 120 -0.53 -7.62 -11.59
CA THR A 120 0.61 -6.68 -11.58
C THR A 120 1.97 -7.39 -11.53
N SER A 121 2.08 -8.56 -10.90
CA SER A 121 3.29 -9.39 -10.98
C SER A 121 3.54 -9.83 -12.43
N PHE A 122 2.52 -10.34 -13.11
CA PHE A 122 2.62 -10.79 -14.49
C PHE A 122 3.01 -9.67 -15.45
N LEU A 123 2.37 -8.50 -15.33
CA LEU A 123 2.72 -7.33 -16.15
C LEU A 123 4.16 -6.88 -15.95
N ARG A 124 4.69 -7.02 -14.73
CA ARG A 124 6.09 -6.71 -14.42
C ARG A 124 7.05 -7.72 -15.00
N THR A 125 6.80 -9.02 -14.83
CA THR A 125 7.69 -10.07 -15.36
C THR A 125 7.75 -10.09 -16.87
N LYS A 126 6.66 -9.70 -17.56
CA LYS A 126 6.61 -9.55 -19.01
C LYS A 126 7.22 -8.23 -19.54
N GLY A 127 7.65 -7.32 -18.65
CA GLY A 127 8.30 -6.07 -19.03
C GLY A 127 7.35 -4.96 -19.50
N TYR A 128 6.02 -5.15 -19.43
CA TYR A 128 5.05 -4.11 -19.80
C TYR A 128 5.19 -2.85 -18.95
N VAL A 129 5.60 -2.98 -17.69
CA VAL A 129 5.87 -1.80 -16.83
C VAL A 129 7.02 -0.96 -17.37
N ASN A 130 8.10 -1.59 -17.84
CA ASN A 130 9.23 -0.87 -18.41
C ASN A 130 8.83 -0.19 -19.72
N TRP A 131 8.09 -0.91 -20.58
CA TRP A 131 7.55 -0.34 -21.81
C TRP A 131 6.71 0.92 -21.57
N VAL A 132 5.87 0.94 -20.53
CA VAL A 132 5.09 2.13 -20.15
C VAL A 132 6.00 3.27 -19.65
N LEU A 133 7.05 2.97 -18.90
CA LEU A 133 8.00 3.98 -18.41
C LEU A 133 8.84 4.59 -19.54
N ASP A 134 9.06 3.84 -20.62
CA ASP A 134 9.82 4.29 -21.79
C ASP A 134 9.02 5.20 -22.74
N LEU A 135 7.71 5.35 -22.53
CA LEU A 135 6.88 6.28 -23.31
C LEU A 135 7.32 7.72 -23.08
N GLY A 136 7.33 8.53 -24.15
CA GLY A 136 7.78 9.94 -24.08
C GLY A 136 7.01 10.78 -23.05
N ILE A 137 5.72 10.50 -22.84
CA ILE A 137 4.90 11.15 -21.80
C ILE A 137 5.40 10.77 -20.39
N SER A 138 5.70 9.49 -20.16
CA SER A 138 6.20 8.99 -18.87
C SER A 138 7.55 9.61 -18.52
N GLN A 139 8.43 9.76 -19.51
CA GLN A 139 9.73 10.41 -19.35
C GLN A 139 9.58 11.92 -19.10
N PHE A 140 8.68 12.60 -19.83
CA PHE A 140 8.35 14.00 -19.61
C PHE A 140 7.85 14.26 -18.18
N LEU A 141 6.97 13.38 -17.67
CA LEU A 141 6.45 13.43 -16.30
C LEU A 141 7.42 12.89 -15.24
N ARG A 142 8.58 12.37 -15.65
CA ARG A 142 9.62 11.78 -14.78
C ARG A 142 9.08 10.67 -13.88
N LEU A 143 8.18 9.84 -14.43
CA LEU A 143 7.65 8.68 -13.74
C LEU A 143 8.77 7.67 -13.48
N ARG A 144 8.83 7.15 -12.25
CA ARG A 144 9.89 6.25 -11.79
C ARG A 144 9.30 5.12 -10.95
N ASP A 145 9.73 3.90 -11.23
CA ASP A 145 9.35 2.72 -10.46
C ASP A 145 10.44 2.35 -9.45
N LEU A 146 10.52 3.15 -8.38
CA LEU A 146 11.49 2.93 -7.30
C LEU A 146 10.91 2.15 -6.12
N VAL A 147 9.57 2.03 -6.06
CA VAL A 147 8.88 1.53 -4.86
C VAL A 147 9.26 0.08 -4.53
N VAL A 148 9.69 -0.71 -5.52
CA VAL A 148 10.07 -2.13 -5.34
C VAL A 148 11.51 -2.27 -4.86
N SER A 149 12.41 -1.40 -5.31
CA SER A 149 13.86 -1.52 -5.10
C SER A 149 14.39 -0.65 -3.98
N GLN A 150 13.80 0.53 -3.79
CA GLN A 150 14.23 1.52 -2.82
C GLN A 150 13.12 1.86 -1.83
N ASP A 151 13.47 1.79 -0.56
CA ASP A 151 12.69 2.40 0.51
C ASP A 151 12.85 3.92 0.43
N LEU A 152 11.75 4.66 0.24
CA LEU A 152 11.77 6.11 0.07
C LEU A 152 12.37 6.84 1.27
N ALA A 153 12.08 6.36 2.48
CA ALA A 153 12.61 6.95 3.71
C ALA A 153 14.13 6.74 3.80
N GLU A 154 14.59 5.54 3.47
CA GLU A 154 16.01 5.19 3.46
C GLU A 154 16.78 5.96 2.38
N ALA A 155 16.24 6.04 1.16
CA ALA A 155 16.87 6.75 0.06
C ALA A 155 17.05 8.24 0.40
N GLY A 156 16.03 8.86 1.03
CA GLY A 156 16.11 10.21 1.55
C GLY A 156 17.15 10.36 2.67
N TRP A 157 17.16 9.45 3.64
CA TRP A 157 18.12 9.44 4.75
C TRP A 157 19.57 9.33 4.26
N LEU A 158 19.86 8.40 3.37
CA LEU A 158 21.20 8.21 2.79
C LEU A 158 21.67 9.39 1.93
N GLN A 159 20.74 10.08 1.25
CA GLN A 159 21.07 11.32 0.53
C GLN A 159 21.40 12.44 1.51
N TRP A 160 20.59 12.62 2.55
CA TRP A 160 20.82 13.62 3.60
C TRP A 160 22.14 13.38 4.34
N GLU A 161 22.44 12.13 4.70
CA GLU A 161 23.68 11.77 5.40
C GLU A 161 24.92 12.04 4.53
N ARG A 162 24.86 11.71 3.24
CA ARG A 162 25.94 12.03 2.27
C ARG A 162 26.18 13.53 2.18
N GLN A 163 25.13 14.34 2.09
CA GLN A 163 25.26 15.80 2.07
C GLN A 163 25.90 16.34 3.35
N ARG A 164 25.55 15.78 4.52
CA ARG A 164 26.14 16.16 5.81
C ARG A 164 27.64 15.82 5.88
N LYS A 165 28.04 14.63 5.41
CA LYS A 165 29.46 14.22 5.36
C LYS A 165 30.26 15.13 4.43
N LEU A 166 29.73 15.49 3.26
CA LEU A 166 30.38 16.42 2.33
C LEU A 166 30.54 17.83 2.93
N LYS A 167 29.50 18.37 3.59
CA LYS A 167 29.59 19.67 4.28
C LYS A 167 30.62 19.68 5.40
N ARG A 168 30.74 18.60 6.18
CA ARG A 168 31.74 18.48 7.24
C ARG A 168 33.18 18.47 6.69
N ARG A 169 33.42 17.75 5.58
CA ARG A 169 34.73 17.73 4.91
C ARG A 169 35.10 19.10 4.33
N GLY A 170 34.17 19.77 3.67
CA GLY A 170 34.41 21.12 3.14
C GLY A 170 34.70 22.18 4.22
N HIS A 171 34.27 21.96 5.47
CA HIS A 171 34.56 22.87 6.58
C HIS A 171 35.90 22.57 7.26
N SER A 172 36.36 21.31 7.26
CA SER A 172 37.68 20.93 7.76
C SER A 172 38.82 21.31 6.80
N ASP A 173 38.52 21.45 5.51
CA ASP A 173 39.53 21.74 4.47
C ASP A 173 39.68 23.25 4.18
N GLN A 174 38.95 24.14 4.88
CA GLN A 174 39.21 25.59 4.80
C GLN A 174 40.41 25.95 5.70
N PRO A 175 41.52 26.48 5.13
CA PRO A 175 42.60 26.98 5.95
C PRO A 175 42.08 28.15 6.80
N SER A 176 42.40 28.13 8.09
CA SER A 176 42.30 29.30 8.96
C SER A 176 42.99 30.46 8.25
N ALA A 177 42.20 31.40 7.72
CA ALA A 177 42.72 32.68 7.28
C ALA A 177 43.23 33.38 8.54
N LYS A 178 44.53 33.21 8.80
CA LYS A 178 45.24 34.05 9.77
C LYS A 178 45.14 35.47 9.23
N SER A 179 44.42 36.30 9.97
CA SER A 179 44.44 37.74 9.84
C SER A 179 45.80 38.21 10.38
N ASP A 180 46.66 38.67 9.47
CA ASP A 180 47.83 39.50 9.79
C ASP A 180 47.38 40.95 10.08
#